data_AF-A0A6B3I5E4-F1
#
_entry.id   AF-A0A6B3I5E4-F1
#
_cell.length_a   1.000
_cell.length_b   1.000
_cell.length_c   1.000
_cell.angle_alpha   90.00
_cell.angle_beta   90.00
_cell.angle_gamma   90.00
#
_symmetry.space_group_name_H-M   'P 1'
#
loop_
_entity.id
_entity.type
_entity.pdbx_description
1 polymer ?
#
loop_
_entity_poly.entity_id
_entity_poly.type
_entity_poly.pdbx_seq_one_letter_code
_entity_poly.pdbx_strand_id
1 'polypeptide(L)'
;LDSVVPDPLPGSAAELVKEYKALATSWLKKRGAWQVVDRVQQIDDISALADNSGYSPFLTTAQKVQLLETVDPVARLKLAIQWLGEHLAEQDVAESIAKDVQEGVDK
;
A
#
# COMPACT_ATOMS: atom_id res chain seq x y z
N LEU A 1 23.51 12.30 -26.81
CA LEU A 1 22.88 13.29 -25.92
C LEU A 1 22.42 12.52 -24.71
N ASP A 2 23.22 12.54 -23.64
CA ASP A 2 22.87 11.90 -22.37
C ASP A 2 21.67 12.64 -21.78
N SER A 3 20.49 12.03 -21.87
CA SER A 3 19.32 12.46 -21.12
C SER A 3 19.53 12.00 -19.67
N VAL A 4 20.12 12.88 -18.86
CA VAL A 4 20.00 12.81 -17.40
C VAL A 4 18.51 12.93 -17.10
N VAL A 5 17.87 11.80 -16.83
CA VAL A 5 16.50 11.78 -16.34
C VAL A 5 16.55 12.44 -14.96
N PRO A 6 15.88 13.58 -14.74
CA PRO A 6 15.87 14.23 -13.43
C PRO A 6 15.23 13.28 -12.41
N ASP A 7 15.61 13.43 -11.14
CA ASP A 7 14.94 12.75 -10.04
C ASP A 7 13.41 12.88 -10.20
N PRO A 8 12.66 11.78 -10.08
CA PRO A 8 11.25 11.77 -10.40
C PRO A 8 10.50 12.80 -9.55
N LEU A 9 9.69 13.64 -10.21
CA LEU A 9 8.92 14.68 -9.54
C LEU A 9 7.98 14.06 -8.49
N PRO A 10 7.70 14.76 -7.36
CA PRO A 10 6.68 14.34 -6.41
C PRO A 10 5.34 14.08 -7.11
N GLY A 11 4.76 12.90 -6.87
CA GLY A 11 3.51 12.47 -7.52
C GLY A 11 3.66 11.93 -8.95
N SER A 12 4.88 11.76 -9.45
CA SER A 12 5.14 10.99 -10.67
C SER A 12 4.77 9.51 -10.50
N ALA A 13 4.50 8.83 -11.61
CA ALA A 13 4.15 7.41 -11.61
C ALA A 13 5.23 6.54 -10.93
N ALA A 14 6.51 6.86 -11.13
CA ALA A 14 7.64 6.12 -10.54
C ALA A 14 7.67 6.25 -9.00
N GLU A 15 7.45 7.46 -8.48
CA GLU A 15 7.39 7.67 -7.03
C GLU A 15 6.18 6.97 -6.41
N LEU A 16 5.02 7.00 -7.06
CA LEU A 16 3.82 6.29 -6.57
C LEU A 16 4.04 4.77 -6.53
N VAL A 17 4.67 4.20 -7.55
CA VAL A 17 5.03 2.77 -7.57
C VAL A 17 5.95 2.43 -6.39
N LYS A 18 6.98 3.24 -6.16
CA LYS A 18 7.93 3.06 -5.06
C LYS A 18 7.24 3.18 -3.70
N GLU A 19 6.40 4.19 -3.52
CA GLU A 19 5.63 4.41 -2.30
C GLU A 19 4.69 3.23 -2.01
N TYR A 20 3.88 2.82 -2.99
CA TYR A 20 2.98 1.69 -2.83
C TYR A 20 3.74 0.40 -2.50
N LYS A 21 4.82 0.09 -3.22
CA LYS A 21 5.66 -1.08 -2.94
C LYS A 21 6.24 -1.05 -1.53
N ALA A 22 6.67 0.11 -1.04
CA ALA A 22 7.19 0.26 0.32
C ALA A 22 6.12 -0.01 1.38
N LEU A 23 4.93 0.61 1.24
CA LEU A 23 3.80 0.40 2.14
C LEU A 23 3.32 -1.06 2.14
N ALA A 24 3.11 -1.64 0.95
CA ALA A 24 2.67 -3.01 0.81
C ALA A 24 3.68 -4.00 1.39
N THR A 25 4.98 -3.73 1.22
CA THR A 25 6.03 -4.55 1.81
C THR A 25 6.01 -4.50 3.33
N SER A 26 5.90 -3.31 3.92
CA SER A 26 5.80 -3.15 5.37
C SER A 26 4.62 -3.94 5.93
N TRP A 27 3.44 -3.76 5.31
CA TRP A 27 2.21 -4.43 5.70
C TRP A 27 2.27 -5.95 5.57
N LEU A 28 2.74 -6.48 4.44
CA LEU A 28 2.84 -7.92 4.20
C LEU A 28 3.86 -8.60 5.12
N LYS A 29 4.97 -7.92 5.44
CA LYS A 29 5.97 -8.41 6.39
C LYS A 29 5.40 -8.52 7.80
N LYS A 30 4.69 -7.50 8.28
CA LYS A 30 3.97 -7.56 9.58
C LYS A 30 3.03 -8.76 9.66
N ARG A 31 2.44 -9.16 8.53
CA ARG A 31 1.51 -10.31 8.42
C ARG A 31 2.18 -11.66 8.15
N GLY A 32 3.51 -11.73 8.09
CA GLY A 32 4.24 -12.97 7.77
C GLY A 32 4.09 -13.45 6.33
N ALA A 33 3.57 -12.62 5.42
CA ALA A 33 3.24 -12.98 4.03
C ALA A 33 4.44 -12.76 3.08
N TRP A 34 5.62 -13.27 3.45
CA TRP A 34 6.88 -13.04 2.73
C TRP A 34 6.84 -13.44 1.25
N GLN A 35 6.17 -14.55 0.92
CA GLN A 35 6.00 -15.00 -0.47
C GLN A 35 5.21 -14.02 -1.34
N VAL A 36 4.36 -13.18 -0.74
CA VAL A 36 3.58 -12.16 -1.46
C VAL A 36 4.41 -10.90 -1.67
N VAL A 37 5.33 -10.58 -0.75
CA VAL A 37 6.25 -9.44 -0.88
C VAL A 37 7.05 -9.54 -2.18
N ASP A 38 7.68 -10.70 -2.42
CA ASP A 38 8.52 -10.90 -3.61
C ASP A 38 7.71 -10.72 -4.90
N ARG A 39 6.46 -11.20 -4.93
CA ARG A 39 5.57 -11.01 -6.08
C ARG A 39 5.24 -9.54 -6.31
N VAL A 40 4.88 -8.79 -5.27
CA VAL A 40 4.57 -7.36 -5.39
C VAL A 40 5.79 -6.56 -5.85
N GLN A 41 6.99 -6.92 -5.37
CA GLN A 41 8.23 -6.27 -5.77
C GLN A 41 8.56 -6.47 -7.25
N GLN A 42 8.18 -7.61 -7.84
CA GLN A 42 8.41 -7.94 -9.26
C GLN A 42 7.41 -7.30 -10.23
N ILE A 43 6.40 -6.57 -9.76
CA ILE A 43 5.43 -5.90 -10.64
C ILE A 43 5.98 -4.54 -11.06
N ASP A 44 6.34 -4.39 -12.33
CA ASP A 44 6.87 -3.12 -12.87
C ASP A 44 5.80 -2.25 -13.55
N ASP A 45 4.73 -2.87 -14.04
CA ASP A 45 3.63 -2.15 -14.66
C ASP A 45 2.70 -1.52 -13.61
N ILE A 46 2.43 -0.21 -13.77
CA ILE A 46 1.61 0.55 -12.82
C ILE A 46 0.16 0.07 -12.78
N SER A 47 -0.41 -0.35 -13.91
CA SER A 47 -1.78 -0.86 -13.95
C SER A 47 -1.86 -2.19 -13.20
N ALA A 48 -0.93 -3.11 -13.46
CA ALA A 48 -0.85 -4.38 -12.76
C ALA A 48 -0.65 -4.20 -11.25
N LEU A 49 0.16 -3.22 -10.84
CA LEU A 49 0.39 -2.92 -9.43
C LEU A 49 -0.87 -2.34 -8.77
N ALA A 50 -1.58 -1.44 -9.45
CA ALA A 50 -2.84 -0.90 -8.98
C ALA A 50 -3.93 -1.98 -8.90
N ASP A 51 -4.01 -2.89 -9.85
CA ASP A 51 -4.98 -4.00 -9.85
C ASP A 51 -4.71 -4.98 -8.72
N ASN A 52 -3.44 -5.21 -8.38
CA ASN A 52 -3.06 -6.05 -7.24
C ASN A 52 -3.65 -5.54 -5.91
N SER A 53 -3.88 -4.22 -5.78
CA SER A 53 -4.52 -3.66 -4.58
C SER A 53 -5.93 -4.21 -4.33
N GLY A 54 -6.65 -4.64 -5.38
CA GLY A 54 -7.99 -5.21 -5.27
C GLY A 54 -8.06 -6.53 -4.48
N TYR A 55 -6.94 -7.25 -4.37
CA TYR A 55 -6.84 -8.46 -3.52
C TYR A 55 -6.72 -8.16 -2.03
N SER A 56 -6.58 -6.89 -1.65
CA SER A 56 -6.46 -6.48 -0.25
C SER A 56 -7.73 -6.84 0.54
N PRO A 57 -7.60 -7.59 1.65
CA PRO A 57 -8.75 -8.05 2.42
C PRO A 57 -9.37 -6.95 3.29
N PHE A 58 -8.65 -5.86 3.55
CA PHE A 58 -9.15 -4.73 4.35
C PHE A 58 -10.04 -3.76 3.56
N LEU A 59 -10.05 -3.85 2.23
CA LEU A 59 -10.88 -2.99 1.40
C LEU A 59 -12.34 -3.43 1.49
N THR A 60 -13.21 -2.45 1.76
CA THR A 60 -14.66 -2.62 1.67
C THR A 60 -15.09 -2.89 0.23
N THR A 61 -16.30 -3.43 0.05
CA THR A 61 -16.87 -3.64 -1.30
C THR A 61 -16.98 -2.32 -2.08
N ALA A 62 -17.38 -1.23 -1.43
CA ALA A 62 -17.47 0.08 -2.07
C ALA A 62 -16.10 0.58 -2.56
N GLN A 63 -15.05 0.44 -1.75
CA GLN A 63 -13.68 0.77 -2.16
C GLN A 63 -13.20 -0.08 -3.34
N LYS A 64 -13.51 -1.39 -3.35
CA LYS A 64 -13.18 -2.27 -4.49
C LYS A 64 -13.90 -1.86 -5.78
N VAL A 65 -15.17 -1.47 -5.68
CA VAL A 65 -15.93 -0.93 -6.82
C VAL A 65 -15.29 0.37 -7.32
N GLN A 66 -14.92 1.27 -6.41
CA GLN A 66 -14.27 2.53 -6.79
C GLN A 66 -12.91 2.31 -7.50
N LEU A 67 -12.11 1.31 -7.09
CA LEU A 67 -10.88 0.97 -7.83
C LEU A 67 -11.19 0.48 -9.25
N LEU A 68 -12.22 -0.36 -9.38
CA LEU A 68 -12.64 -0.92 -10.66
C LEU A 68 -13.13 0.17 -11.63
N GLU A 69 -13.85 1.16 -11.11
CA GLU A 69 -14.35 2.30 -11.89
C GLU A 69 -13.28 3.34 -12.21
N THR A 70 -12.17 3.37 -11.45
CA THR A 70 -11.07 4.32 -11.67
C THR A 70 -10.20 3.84 -12.83
N VAL A 71 -10.48 4.28 -14.05
CA VAL A 71 -9.81 3.80 -15.28
C VAL A 71 -8.34 4.23 -15.37
N ASP A 72 -7.99 5.41 -14.88
CA ASP A 72 -6.60 5.89 -14.86
C ASP A 72 -5.76 5.11 -13.83
N PRO A 73 -4.72 4.37 -14.25
CA PRO A 73 -3.91 3.57 -13.34
C PRO A 73 -3.15 4.41 -12.31
N VAL A 74 -2.79 5.66 -12.64
CA VAL A 74 -2.13 6.57 -11.69
C VAL A 74 -3.10 6.97 -10.58
N ALA A 75 -4.32 7.41 -10.94
CA ALA A 75 -5.36 7.70 -9.97
C ALA A 75 -5.75 6.46 -9.14
N ARG A 76 -5.86 5.28 -9.77
CA ARG A 76 -6.16 4.02 -9.07
C ARG A 76 -5.08 3.68 -8.04
N LEU A 77 -3.81 3.82 -8.40
CA LEU A 77 -2.70 3.57 -7.47
C LEU A 77 -2.68 4.57 -6.30
N LYS A 78 -3.03 5.84 -6.54
CA LYS A 78 -3.16 6.84 -5.47
C LYS A 78 -4.23 6.47 -4.45
N LEU A 79 -5.40 5.99 -4.90
CA LEU A 79 -6.45 5.49 -4.00
C LEU A 79 -5.97 4.29 -3.19
N ALA A 80 -5.27 3.35 -3.84
CA ALA A 80 -4.71 2.18 -3.19
C ALA A 80 -3.67 2.55 -2.11
N ILE A 81 -2.79 3.52 -2.39
CA ILE A 81 -1.82 4.07 -1.43
C ILE A 81 -2.54 4.68 -0.24
N GLN A 82 -3.53 5.54 -0.50
CA GLN A 82 -4.29 6.22 0.55
C GLN A 82 -4.92 5.21 1.52
N TRP A 83 -5.70 4.25 1.00
CA TRP A 83 -6.41 3.30 1.87
C TRP A 83 -5.47 2.31 2.56
N LEU A 84 -4.35 1.93 1.93
CA LEU A 84 -3.33 1.13 2.60
C LEU A 84 -2.68 1.91 3.75
N GLY A 85 -2.41 3.20 3.55
CA GLY A 85 -1.90 4.09 4.59
C GLY A 85 -2.88 4.27 5.75
N GLU A 86 -4.15 4.51 5.46
CA GLU A 86 -5.23 4.59 6.45
C GLU A 86 -5.34 3.29 7.26
N HIS A 87 -5.34 2.14 6.58
CA HIS A 87 -5.38 0.83 7.24
C HIS A 87 -4.18 0.60 8.18
N LEU A 88 -2.97 0.99 7.76
CA LEU A 88 -1.78 0.88 8.59
C LEU A 88 -1.86 1.78 9.83
N ALA A 89 -2.34 3.02 9.67
CA ALA A 89 -2.52 3.94 10.80
C ALA A 89 -3.54 3.40 11.81
N GLU A 90 -4.65 2.83 11.35
CA GLU A 90 -5.64 2.16 12.21
C GLU A 90 -5.03 0.98 12.96
N GLN A 91 -4.23 0.14 12.28
CA GLN A 91 -3.54 -0.98 12.91
C GLN A 91 -2.56 -0.52 14.00
N ASP A 92 -1.75 0.49 13.72
CA ASP A 92 -0.77 1.02 14.67
C ASP A 92 -1.45 1.56 15.94
N VAL A 93 -2.60 2.24 15.80
CA VAL A 93 -3.41 2.70 16.94
C VAL A 93 -3.95 1.52 17.74
N ALA A 94 -4.51 0.50 17.08
CA ALA A 94 -5.04 -0.69 17.75
C ALA A 94 -3.95 -1.46 18.51
N GLU A 95 -2.76 -1.60 17.92
CA GLU A 95 -1.60 -2.23 18.55
C GLU A 95 -1.14 -1.46 19.80
N SER A 96 -1.09 -0.12 19.74
CA SER A 96 -0.75 0.73 20.90
C SER A 96 -1.73 0.51 22.05
N ILE A 97 -3.04 0.53 21.78
CA ILE A 97 -4.06 0.33 22.80
C ILE A 97 -3.94 -1.06 23.44
N ALA A 98 -3.75 -2.11 22.63
CA ALA A 98 -3.60 -3.46 23.14
C ALA A 98 -2.38 -3.61 24.05
N LYS A 99 -1.27 -2.95 23.70
CA LYS A 99 -0.05 -2.92 24.52
C LYS A 99 -0.27 -2.18 25.84
N ASP A 100 -0.89 -1.01 25.80
CA ASP A 100 -1.16 -0.21 27.02
C ASP A 100 -2.09 -0.97 27.99
N VAL A 101 -3.08 -1.69 27.47
CA VAL A 101 -3.97 -2.55 28.27
C VAL A 101 -3.20 -3.71 28.89
N GLN A 102 -2.32 -4.39 28.14
CA GLN A 102 -1.50 -5.48 28.65
C GLN A 102 -0.55 -5.01 29.78
N GLU A 103 0.16 -3.89 29.57
CA GLU A 103 1.05 -3.31 30.59
C GLU A 103 0.32 -2.85 31.87
N GLY A 104 -0.96 -2.48 31.74
CA GLY A 104 -1.82 -2.15 32.88
C GLY A 104 -2.34 -3.35 33.66
N VAL A 105 -2.45 -4.53 33.03
CA VAL A 105 -2.85 -5.78 33.70
C VAL A 105 -1.67 -6.46 34.40
N ASP A 106 -0.46 -6.30 33.85
CA ASP A 106 0.77 -6.91 34.38
C ASP A 106 1.39 -6.14 35.57
N LYS A 107 0.80 -5.03 36.00
CA LYS A 107 1.19 -4.23 37.18
C LYS A 107 0.20 -4.39 38.33
#